data_AF-A0A3B4T5I1-F1
#
_entry.id   AF-A0A3B4T5I1-F1
#
_cell.length_a   1.000
_cell.length_b   1.000
_cell.length_c   1.000
_cell.angle_alpha   90.00
_cell.angle_beta   90.00
_cell.angle_gamma   90.00
#
_symmetry.space_group_name_H-M   'P 1'
#
loop_
_entity.id
_entity.type
_entity.pdbx_description
1 polymer ?
#
loop_
_entity_poly.entity_id
_entity_poly.type
_entity_poly.pdbx_seq_one_letter_code
_entity_poly.pdbx_strand_id
1 'polypeptide(L)'
;MTERDSDKDCLLFEFSSEPLLPCFHVQVSLTQFCNWFLLTDVLKRLKMSSRIFRARYPHLEVVSLSRAELWRQVSVSQVSSALASPYRGKNKEEEDKEEEEEGLVDLIRCVPELQRLLGSSIHIIQEDEEEEEEEETLTNTGKPHSR
;
A
#
# COMPACT_ATOMS: atom_id res chain seq x y z
N MET A 1 -1.24 0.68 -21.29
CA MET A 1 -2.38 -0.17 -20.87
C MET A 1 -2.60 0.15 -19.40
N THR A 2 -3.43 1.14 -19.12
CA THR A 2 -3.91 1.44 -17.77
C THR A 2 -5.02 0.46 -17.50
N GLU A 3 -4.69 -0.66 -16.86
CA GLU A 3 -5.69 -1.44 -16.14
C GLU A 3 -6.24 -0.47 -15.08
N ARG A 4 -7.37 0.16 -15.40
CA ARG A 4 -8.30 0.61 -14.37
C ARG A 4 -8.71 -0.69 -13.71
N ASP A 5 -8.05 -0.99 -12.58
CA ASP A 5 -8.60 -1.89 -11.57
C ASP A 5 -10.10 -1.60 -11.54
N SER A 6 -10.92 -2.59 -11.88
CA SER A 6 -12.35 -2.42 -11.69
C SER A 6 -12.54 -1.94 -10.26
N ASP A 7 -13.31 -0.86 -10.09
CA ASP A 7 -13.75 -0.29 -8.80
C ASP A 7 -14.61 -1.32 -8.03
N LYS A 8 -14.05 -2.51 -7.79
CA LYS A 8 -14.57 -3.52 -6.91
C LYS A 8 -13.87 -3.26 -5.60
N ASP A 9 -14.64 -2.83 -4.60
CA ASP A 9 -14.18 -2.70 -3.23
C ASP A 9 -13.68 -4.08 -2.77
N CYS A 10 -12.37 -4.28 -2.84
CA CYS A 10 -11.73 -5.52 -2.46
C CYS A 10 -10.85 -5.29 -1.24
N LEU A 11 -10.89 -6.26 -0.33
CA LEU A 11 -10.05 -6.24 0.85
C LEU A 11 -8.76 -7.01 0.55
N LEU A 12 -7.64 -6.33 0.71
CA LEU A 12 -6.31 -6.88 0.49
C LEU A 12 -5.63 -7.18 1.83
N PHE A 13 -5.20 -8.42 1.99
CA PHE A 13 -4.48 -8.89 3.17
C PHE A 13 -3.07 -9.32 2.80
N GLU A 14 -2.09 -8.78 3.53
CA GLU A 14 -0.69 -9.15 3.43
C GLU A 14 -0.30 -10.08 4.58
N PHE A 15 0.25 -11.25 4.26
CA PHE A 15 0.80 -12.18 5.23
C PHE A 15 2.28 -12.38 4.99
N SER A 16 3.07 -12.36 6.06
CA SER A 16 4.50 -12.62 6.01
C SER A 16 4.94 -13.40 7.24
N SER A 17 5.95 -14.25 7.06
CA SER A 17 6.65 -14.89 8.18
C SER A 17 7.61 -13.94 8.88
N GLU A 18 7.97 -12.83 8.24
CA GLU A 18 8.85 -11.79 8.77
C GLU A 18 8.04 -10.54 9.14
N PRO A 19 8.54 -9.68 10.06
CA PRO A 19 7.90 -8.40 10.33
C PRO A 19 7.76 -7.54 9.07
N LEU A 20 6.55 -7.04 8.84
CA LEU A 20 6.23 -6.13 7.74
C LEU A 20 6.99 -4.80 7.88
N LEU A 21 7.31 -4.18 6.75
CA LEU A 21 7.92 -2.85 6.76
C LEU A 21 6.88 -1.79 7.17
N PRO A 22 7.29 -0.72 7.89
CA PRO A 22 6.40 0.41 8.15
C PRO A 22 5.85 0.99 6.86
N CYS A 23 4.52 1.10 6.78
CA CYS A 23 3.80 1.62 5.63
C CYS A 23 3.16 2.96 6.01
N PHE A 24 3.40 3.99 5.19
CA PHE A 24 2.94 5.35 5.44
C PHE A 24 1.81 5.70 4.49
N HIS A 25 0.68 6.12 5.04
CA HIS A 25 -0.43 6.63 4.26
C HIS A 25 -0.29 8.14 4.10
N VAL A 26 0.27 8.58 2.97
CA VAL A 26 0.72 9.97 2.75
C VAL A 26 0.40 10.47 1.35
N GLN A 27 0.25 11.79 1.25
CA GLN A 27 -0.04 12.52 0.03
C GLN A 27 1.29 13.00 -0.57
N VAL A 28 1.59 12.51 -1.77
CA VAL A 28 2.81 12.90 -2.50
C VAL A 28 2.51 13.79 -3.71
N SER A 29 1.26 13.82 -4.16
CA SER A 29 0.76 14.73 -5.20
C SER A 29 -0.70 15.09 -4.92
N LEU A 30 -1.25 16.10 -5.62
CA LEU A 30 -2.62 16.59 -5.39
C LEU A 30 -3.71 15.52 -5.57
N THR A 31 -3.44 14.47 -6.34
CA THR A 31 -4.39 13.41 -6.68
C THR A 31 -4.01 12.06 -6.09
N GLN A 32 -2.93 11.97 -5.31
CA GLN A 32 -2.37 10.69 -4.88
C GLN A 32 -2.14 10.68 -3.38
N PHE A 33 -3.15 10.17 -2.68
CA PHE A 33 -3.08 9.82 -1.27
C PHE A 33 -3.13 8.29 -1.17
N CYS A 34 -1.98 7.67 -0.89
CA CYS A 34 -1.89 6.21 -0.88
C CYS A 34 -0.82 5.72 0.09
N ASN A 35 -0.60 4.42 0.08
CA ASN A 35 0.35 3.73 0.94
C ASN A 35 1.75 3.71 0.31
N TRP A 36 2.77 4.02 1.10
CA TRP A 36 4.16 4.14 0.67
C TRP A 36 5.12 3.47 1.65
N PHE A 37 6.21 2.90 1.14
CA PHE A 37 7.36 2.46 1.94
C PHE A 37 8.52 3.42 1.76
N LEU A 38 9.39 3.52 2.77
CA LEU A 38 10.72 4.11 2.59
C LEU A 38 11.53 3.22 1.65
N LEU A 39 12.04 3.78 0.55
CA LEU A 39 12.82 3.02 -0.41
C LEU A 39 14.06 2.41 0.23
N THR A 40 14.69 3.11 1.18
CA THR A 40 15.85 2.59 1.93
C THR A 40 15.56 1.27 2.65
N ASP A 41 14.37 1.13 3.23
CA ASP A 41 13.98 -0.07 3.98
C ASP A 41 13.68 -1.23 3.04
N VAL A 42 13.01 -0.96 1.92
CA VAL A 42 12.79 -1.91 0.83
C VAL A 42 14.13 -2.44 0.30
N LEU A 43 15.06 -1.53 -0.02
CA LEU A 43 16.38 -1.89 -0.54
C LEU A 43 17.19 -2.72 0.47
N LYS A 44 17.12 -2.36 1.76
CA LYS A 44 17.76 -3.12 2.85
C LYS A 44 17.18 -4.52 2.96
N ARG A 45 15.84 -4.67 2.91
CA ARG A 45 15.17 -5.97 2.96
C ARG A 45 15.55 -6.85 1.76
N LEU A 46 15.58 -6.26 0.55
CA LEU A 46 15.94 -6.96 -0.68
C LEU A 46 17.45 -7.17 -0.85
N LYS A 47 18.28 -6.60 0.04
CA LYS A 47 19.75 -6.59 -0.07
C LYS A 47 20.22 -6.09 -1.45
N MET A 48 19.58 -5.02 -1.93
CA MET A 48 19.77 -4.49 -3.27
C MET A 48 20.19 -3.02 -3.21
N SER A 49 21.01 -2.57 -4.16
CA SER A 49 21.30 -1.15 -4.31
C SER A 49 20.17 -0.45 -5.06
N SER A 50 20.02 0.86 -4.84
CA SER A 50 19.01 1.66 -5.51
C SER A 50 19.11 1.61 -7.04
N ARG A 51 20.35 1.63 -7.57
CA ARG A 51 20.61 1.52 -9.02
C ARG A 51 20.13 0.19 -9.59
N ILE A 52 20.40 -0.93 -8.90
CA ILE A 52 19.97 -2.26 -9.35
C ILE A 52 18.45 -2.37 -9.28
N PHE A 53 17.84 -1.86 -8.20
CA PHE A 53 16.39 -1.88 -8.01
C PHE A 53 15.66 -1.13 -9.13
N ARG A 54 16.03 0.12 -9.39
CA ARG A 54 15.42 0.93 -10.44
C ARG A 54 15.64 0.35 -11.85
N ALA A 55 16.75 -0.35 -12.07
CA ALA A 55 17.00 -1.05 -13.33
C ALA A 55 16.14 -2.32 -13.50
N ARG A 56 15.85 -3.05 -12.41
CA ARG A 56 15.05 -4.28 -12.45
C ARG A 56 13.55 -4.03 -12.42
N TYR A 57 13.11 -2.99 -11.73
CA TYR A 57 11.70 -2.64 -11.53
C TYR A 57 11.43 -1.19 -11.93
N PRO A 58 11.68 -0.81 -13.20
CA PRO A 58 11.55 0.58 -13.67
C PRO A 58 10.10 1.09 -13.66
N HIS A 59 9.12 0.18 -13.60
CA HIS A 59 7.69 0.50 -13.56
C HIS A 59 7.17 0.77 -12.15
N LEU A 60 7.93 0.42 -11.11
CA LEU A 60 7.54 0.73 -9.73
C LEU A 60 7.80 2.20 -9.44
N GLU A 61 6.73 2.88 -9.02
CA GLU A 61 6.74 4.31 -8.78
C GLU A 61 7.58 4.68 -7.55
N VAL A 62 8.58 5.52 -7.78
CA VAL A 62 9.44 6.09 -6.74
C VAL A 62 9.37 7.60 -6.81
N VAL A 63 9.11 8.24 -5.67
CA VAL A 63 9.00 9.69 -5.54
C VAL A 63 9.90 10.19 -4.42
N SER A 64 10.37 11.43 -4.50
CA SER A 64 11.13 12.07 -3.42
C SER A 64 10.24 13.07 -2.70
N LEU A 65 10.20 13.01 -1.37
CA LEU A 65 9.45 13.90 -0.50
C LEU A 65 10.39 14.52 0.53
N SER A 66 10.13 15.74 1.01
CA SER A 66 10.90 16.25 2.13
C SER A 66 10.62 15.44 3.39
N ARG A 67 11.65 15.19 4.19
CA ARG A 67 11.53 14.47 5.45
C ARG A 67 10.59 15.19 6.42
N ALA A 68 10.68 16.51 6.50
CA ALA A 68 9.78 17.33 7.30
C ALA A 68 8.32 17.14 6.90
N GLU A 69 8.01 17.12 5.60
CA GLU A 69 6.65 16.90 5.11
C GLU A 69 6.15 15.48 5.40
N LEU A 70 6.99 14.47 5.21
CA LEU A 70 6.66 13.10 5.58
C LEU A 70 6.29 13.02 7.07
N TRP A 71 7.11 13.58 7.96
CA TRP A 71 6.84 13.53 9.39
C TRP A 71 5.60 14.33 9.79
N ARG A 72 5.38 15.50 9.18
CA ARG A 72 4.18 16.30 9.39
C ARG A 72 2.92 15.46 9.10
N GLN A 73 2.88 14.74 7.98
CA GLN A 73 1.74 13.89 7.63
C GLN A 73 1.63 12.64 8.51
N VAL A 74 2.76 11.99 8.84
CA VAL A 74 2.75 10.81 9.73
C VAL A 74 2.29 11.17 11.14
N SER A 75 2.56 12.38 11.61
CA SER A 75 2.19 12.84 12.95
C SER A 75 0.67 12.89 13.20
N VAL A 76 -0.13 13.07 12.14
CA VAL A 76 -1.60 13.12 12.24
C VAL A 76 -2.27 11.75 12.09
N SER A 77 -1.49 10.71 11.76
CA SER A 77 -1.99 9.33 11.68
C SER A 77 -2.28 8.77 13.08
N GLN A 78 -3.52 8.31 13.29
CA GLN A 78 -3.95 7.73 14.58
C GLN A 78 -3.25 6.39 14.88
N VAL A 79 -2.94 5.61 13.85
CA VAL A 79 -2.32 4.27 13.96
C VAL A 79 -0.79 4.31 14.00
N SER A 80 -0.19 5.46 13.69
CA SER A 80 1.28 5.63 13.65
C SER A 80 1.88 6.16 14.96
N SER A 81 1.11 6.16 16.06
CA SER A 81 1.52 6.74 17.35
C SER A 81 2.83 6.17 17.93
N ALA A 82 3.19 4.92 17.62
CA ALA A 82 4.48 4.32 18.00
C ALA A 82 5.65 4.74 17.08
N LEU A 83 5.38 5.07 15.82
CA LEU A 83 6.37 5.52 14.81
C LEU A 83 6.65 7.02 14.90
N ALA A 84 5.71 7.82 15.43
CA ALA A 84 5.85 9.26 15.65
C ALA A 84 6.73 9.63 16.87
N SER A 85 7.27 8.63 17.58
CA SER A 85 7.97 8.79 18.86
C SER A 85 9.34 9.50 18.85
N PRO A 86 10.14 9.61 17.76
CA PRO A 86 11.41 10.34 17.87
C PRO A 86 11.22 11.85 18.08
N TYR A 87 10.05 12.40 17.71
CA TYR A 87 9.77 13.84 17.73
C TYR A 87 8.88 14.30 18.89
N ARG A 88 8.19 13.38 19.59
CA ARG A 88 7.28 13.74 20.69
C ARG A 88 8.00 13.98 22.03
N GLY A 89 9.29 13.63 22.13
CA GLY A 89 10.04 13.64 23.39
C GLY A 89 11.34 14.45 23.43
N LYS A 90 11.66 15.23 22.38
CA LYS A 90 12.85 16.10 22.41
C LYS A 90 12.49 17.49 22.91
N ASN A 91 13.11 17.85 24.03
CA ASN A 91 13.08 19.18 24.61
C ASN A 91 13.44 20.23 23.56
N LYS A 92 12.80 21.40 23.72
CA LYS A 92 12.98 22.69 23.02
C LYS A 92 14.41 23.28 23.03
N GLU A 93 15.44 22.47 23.31
CA GLU A 93 16.83 22.92 23.48
C GLU A 93 17.79 22.25 22.47
N GLU A 94 17.29 21.40 21.55
CA GLU A 94 18.06 20.86 20.42
C GLU A 94 17.73 21.55 19.08
N GLU A 95 17.17 22.78 19.12
CA GLU A 95 16.92 23.63 17.94
C GLU A 95 18.24 24.00 17.20
N ASP A 96 19.40 23.87 17.85
CA ASP A 96 20.73 24.04 17.21
C ASP A 96 21.18 22.84 16.34
N LYS A 97 20.33 21.81 16.12
CA LYS A 97 20.54 20.73 15.13
C LYS A 97 19.56 20.80 13.94
N GLU A 98 18.94 21.96 13.72
CA GLU A 98 18.02 22.24 12.61
C GLU A 98 18.64 22.08 11.20
N GLU A 99 19.95 21.84 11.07
CA GLU A 99 20.57 21.51 9.77
C GLU A 99 20.38 20.04 9.32
N GLU A 100 19.85 19.13 10.16
CA GLU A 100 19.48 17.76 9.72
C GLU A 100 18.05 17.63 9.15
N GLU A 101 17.29 18.74 9.15
CA GLU A 101 15.87 18.77 8.77
C GLU A 101 15.64 18.86 7.24
N GLU A 102 16.64 19.28 6.45
CA GLU A 102 16.56 19.45 4.99
C GLU A 102 16.91 18.19 4.17
N GLY A 103 16.42 17.03 4.58
CA GLY A 103 16.62 15.78 3.81
C GLY A 103 15.45 15.45 2.89
N LEU A 104 15.70 15.22 1.60
CA LEU A 104 14.75 14.44 0.77
C LEU A 104 14.82 12.96 1.16
N VAL A 105 13.68 12.29 1.18
CA VAL A 105 13.54 10.85 1.33
C VAL A 105 12.83 10.27 0.12
N ASP A 106 13.32 9.12 -0.36
CA ASP A 106 12.68 8.39 -1.45
C ASP A 106 11.62 7.44 -0.89
N LEU A 107 10.41 7.56 -1.41
CA LEU A 107 9.27 6.72 -1.14
C LEU A 107 8.96 5.86 -2.36
N ILE A 108 8.51 4.63 -2.13
CA ILE A 108 8.03 3.72 -3.18
C ILE A 108 6.60 3.28 -2.90
N ARG A 109 5.76 3.30 -3.93
CA ARG A 109 4.33 2.99 -3.78
C ARG A 109 4.14 1.56 -3.30
N CYS A 110 3.34 1.38 -2.25
CA CYS A 110 2.94 0.07 -1.77
C CYS A 110 1.94 -0.53 -2.75
N VAL A 111 2.39 -1.53 -3.50
CA VAL A 111 1.58 -2.29 -4.46
C VAL A 111 1.77 -3.80 -4.23
N PRO A 112 0.80 -4.64 -4.61
CA PRO A 112 0.85 -6.07 -4.37
C PRO A 112 2.10 -6.76 -4.94
N GLU A 113 2.56 -6.30 -6.12
CA GLU A 113 3.78 -6.79 -6.74
C GLU A 113 5.02 -6.59 -5.84
N LEU A 114 5.14 -5.40 -5.24
CA LEU A 114 6.26 -5.08 -4.36
C LEU A 114 6.20 -5.87 -3.06
N GLN A 115 5.02 -6.03 -2.47
CA GLN A 115 4.85 -6.81 -1.24
C GLN A 115 5.22 -8.28 -1.48
N ARG A 116 4.86 -8.85 -2.63
CA ARG A 116 5.32 -10.20 -3.03
C ARG A 116 6.82 -10.28 -3.20
N LEU A 117 7.44 -9.25 -3.79
CA LEU A 117 8.90 -9.18 -3.92
C LEU A 117 9.61 -9.13 -2.54
N LEU A 118 8.98 -8.51 -1.54
CA LEU A 118 9.45 -8.47 -0.15
C LEU A 118 9.27 -9.80 0.61
N GLY A 119 8.65 -10.80 -0.02
CA GLY A 119 8.44 -12.15 0.52
C GLY A 119 7.06 -12.38 1.14
N SER A 120 6.13 -11.44 1.00
CA SER A 120 4.77 -11.60 1.52
C SER A 120 3.85 -12.34 0.55
N SER A 121 2.82 -13.01 1.08
CA SER A 121 1.69 -13.51 0.30
C SER A 121 0.52 -12.52 0.39
N ILE A 122 -0.14 -12.28 -0.76
CA ILE A 122 -1.24 -11.32 -0.88
C ILE A 122 -2.53 -12.08 -1.18
N HIS A 123 -3.52 -11.90 -0.32
CA HIS A 123 -4.87 -12.46 -0.49
C HIS A 123 -5.84 -11.31 -0.74
N ILE A 124 -6.72 -11.49 -1.74
CA ILE A 124 -7.72 -10.50 -2.13
C ILE A 124 -9.08 -11.15 -1.93
N ILE A 125 -9.92 -10.51 -1.12
CA ILE A 125 -11.32 -10.88 -0.94
C ILE A 125 -12.15 -9.88 -1.73
N GLN A 126 -12.94 -10.38 -2.68
CA GLN A 126 -13.93 -9.58 -3.40
C GLN A 126 -15.26 -9.76 -2.66
N GLU A 127 -16.04 -8.70 -2.50
CA GLU A 127 -17.44 -8.86 -2.10
C GLU A 127 -18.17 -9.54 -3.26
N ASP A 128 -18.63 -10.77 -3.05
CA ASP A 128 -19.50 -11.46 -3.99
C ASP A 128 -20.84 -10.70 -3.95
N GLU A 129 -21.16 -9.95 -5.01
CA GLU A 129 -22.55 -9.51 -5.24
C GLU A 129 -23.39 -10.79 -5.31
N GLU A 130 -24.28 -10.97 -4.33
CA GLU A 130 -25.15 -12.13 -4.19
C GLU A 130 -25.76 -12.49 -5.55
N GLU A 131 -25.53 -13.72 -6.03
CA GLU A 131 -26.29 -14.26 -7.16
C GLU A 131 -27.77 -14.36 -6.75
N GLU A 132 -28.54 -13.29 -7.02
CA GLU A 132 -29.99 -13.37 -7.13
C GLU A 132 -30.34 -14.21 -8.38
N GLU A 133 -30.17 -15.53 -8.31
CA GLU A 133 -30.97 -16.42 -9.16
C GLU A 133 -32.30 -16.67 -8.45
N GLU A 134 -33.29 -15.87 -8.86
CA GLU A 134 -34.69 -15.95 -8.49
C GLU A 134 -35.21 -17.40 -8.48
N GLU A 135 -35.62 -17.87 -7.30
CA GLU A 135 -36.70 -18.83 -7.16
C GLU A 135 -37.98 -18.18 -7.73
N GLU A 136 -38.23 -18.27 -9.05
CA GLU A 136 -39.56 -18.07 -9.61
C GLU A 136 -40.08 -19.32 -10.34
N THR A 137 -40.75 -20.15 -9.54
CA THR A 137 -42.05 -20.76 -9.83
C THR A 137 -42.19 -21.82 -10.93
N LEU A 138 -42.53 -23.02 -10.46
CA LEU A 138 -43.41 -24.00 -11.08
C LEU A 138 -44.49 -23.36 -11.99
N THR A 139 -44.53 -23.74 -13.28
CA THR A 139 -45.70 -24.33 -13.99
C THR A 139 -45.58 -24.12 -15.51
N ASN A 140 -45.42 -25.20 -16.29
CA ASN A 140 -46.40 -25.64 -17.29
C ASN A 140 -45.85 -26.70 -18.26
N THR A 141 -46.54 -27.85 -18.24
CA THR A 141 -47.03 -28.68 -19.36
C THR A 141 -46.10 -29.09 -20.50
N GLY A 142 -46.02 -30.42 -20.71
CA GLY A 142 -45.84 -31.00 -22.03
C GLY A 142 -45.08 -32.32 -22.06
N LYS A 143 -45.74 -33.44 -21.75
CA LYS A 143 -45.28 -34.76 -22.21
C LYS A 143 -45.51 -34.88 -23.72
N PRO A 144 -44.57 -35.45 -24.48
CA PRO A 144 -44.94 -36.30 -25.60
C PRO A 144 -44.34 -37.69 -25.40
N HIS A 145 -45.19 -38.70 -25.26
CA HIS A 145 -44.78 -40.08 -25.49
C HIS A 145 -45.64 -40.67 -26.59
N SER A 146 -44.91 -41.09 -27.63
CA SER A 146 -45.35 -41.59 -28.92
C SER A 146 -46.19 -42.86 -28.83
N ARG A 147 -47.06 -43.03 -29.82
CA ARG A 147 -47.39 -44.33 -30.40
C ARG A 147 -47.26 -44.26 -31.90
#